data_AF-A0A7J8S8W6-F1
#
_entry.id   AF-A0A7J8S8W6-F1
#
_cell.length_a   1.000
_cell.length_b   1.000
_cell.length_c   1.000
_cell.angle_alpha   90.00
_cell.angle_beta   90.00
_cell.angle_gamma   90.00
#
_symmetry.space_group_name_H-M   'P 1'
#
loop_
_entity.id
_entity.type
_entity.pdbx_description
1 polymer ?
#
loop_
_entity_poly.entity_id
_entity_poly.type
_entity_poly.pdbx_seq_one_letter_code
_entity_poly.pdbx_strand_id
1 'polypeptide(L)'
;MPSANLLLYFQDDVSVVNHWLVNGKHYAKTSEEWLKRMDRSLASIKPIMESTYGKDQAVKWTVYWRTFFIAVAELFGYNNGEEWMVALFLFKKK
;
A
#
# COMPACT_ATOMS: atom_id res chain seq x y z
N MET A 1 -6.66 -6.95 4.37
CA MET A 1 -6.39 -7.34 2.96
C MET A 1 -7.07 -8.67 2.70
N PRO A 2 -7.73 -8.86 1.55
CA PRO A 2 -8.30 -10.16 1.21
C PRO A 2 -7.20 -11.22 1.10
N SER A 3 -7.55 -12.49 1.32
CA SER A 3 -6.62 -13.59 1.06
C SER A 3 -6.30 -13.68 -0.44
N ALA A 4 -5.11 -14.17 -0.77
CA ALA A 4 -4.64 -14.29 -2.16
C ALA A 4 -5.51 -15.21 -3.03
N ASN A 5 -6.36 -16.05 -2.44
CA ASN A 5 -7.27 -16.95 -3.15
C ASN A 5 -8.72 -16.47 -3.16
N LEU A 6 -9.07 -15.34 -2.51
CA LEU A 6 -10.46 -14.93 -2.32
C LEU A 6 -11.23 -14.84 -3.65
N LEU A 7 -10.65 -14.21 -4.66
CA LEU A 7 -11.33 -13.97 -5.95
C LEU A 7 -11.46 -15.23 -6.82
N LEU A 8 -10.82 -16.35 -6.45
CA LEU A 8 -11.03 -17.62 -7.15
C LEU A 8 -12.44 -18.17 -6.92
N TYR A 9 -13.12 -17.72 -5.86
CA TYR A 9 -14.48 -18.13 -5.52
C TYR A 9 -15.58 -17.25 -6.13
N PHE A 10 -15.23 -16.13 -6.77
CA PHE A 10 -16.19 -15.17 -7.34
C PHE A 10 -16.03 -15.10 -8.86
N GLN A 11 -16.58 -16.10 -9.56
CA GLN A 11 -16.43 -16.30 -11.01
C GLN A 11 -17.77 -16.49 -11.73
N ASP A 12 -18.83 -15.85 -11.21
CA ASP A 12 -20.17 -15.91 -11.80
C ASP A 12 -20.20 -15.21 -13.17
N ASP A 13 -19.63 -13.99 -13.25
CA ASP A 13 -19.63 -13.16 -14.47
C ASP A 13 -18.29 -13.14 -15.24
N VAL A 14 -17.21 -13.58 -14.59
CA VAL A 14 -15.86 -13.61 -15.15
C VAL A 14 -15.19 -14.95 -14.88
N SER A 15 -14.16 -15.28 -15.64
CA SER A 15 -13.32 -16.46 -15.41
C SER A 15 -11.86 -16.06 -15.33
N VAL A 16 -11.14 -16.57 -14.33
CA VAL A 16 -9.70 -16.38 -14.15
C VAL A 16 -8.97 -17.03 -15.33
N VAL A 17 -8.17 -16.24 -16.01
CA VAL A 17 -7.23 -16.69 -17.05
C VAL A 17 -5.88 -16.98 -16.42
N ASN A 18 -5.45 -16.14 -15.48
CA ASN A 18 -4.16 -16.31 -14.81
C ASN A 18 -4.14 -15.59 -13.46
N HIS A 19 -3.22 -16.01 -12.59
CA HIS A 19 -3.06 -15.52 -11.23
C HIS A 19 -1.58 -15.54 -10.83
N TRP A 20 -1.07 -14.42 -10.35
CA TRP A 20 0.32 -14.28 -9.89
C TRP A 20 0.39 -13.68 -8.50
N LEU A 21 1.41 -14.09 -7.75
CA LEU A 21 1.75 -13.51 -6.46
C LEU A 21 3.07 -12.74 -6.59
N VAL A 22 3.10 -11.55 -6.00
CA VAL A 22 4.30 -10.73 -5.88
C VAL A 22 4.62 -10.61 -4.40
N ASN A 23 5.81 -11.09 -4.01
CA ASN A 23 6.30 -11.08 -2.63
C ASN A 23 6.17 -9.69 -1.99
N GLY A 24 5.81 -9.67 -0.71
CA GLY A 24 5.51 -8.44 0.04
C GLY A 24 6.66 -7.44 0.10
N LYS A 25 7.92 -7.89 0.00
CA LYS A 25 9.11 -7.01 0.02
C LYS A 25 9.07 -5.93 -1.05
N HIS A 26 8.39 -6.16 -2.17
CA HIS A 26 8.22 -5.13 -3.19
C HIS A 26 7.45 -3.93 -2.63
N TYR A 27 6.29 -4.16 -2.00
CA TYR A 27 5.49 -3.08 -1.45
C TYR A 27 6.10 -2.50 -0.17
N ALA A 28 6.79 -3.33 0.62
CA ALA A 28 7.55 -2.86 1.78
C ALA A 28 8.61 -1.82 1.37
N LYS A 29 9.43 -2.14 0.36
CA LYS A 29 10.43 -1.22 -0.19
C LYS A 29 9.80 0.06 -0.75
N THR A 30 8.68 -0.07 -1.47
CA THR A 30 7.95 1.11 -1.97
C THR A 30 7.54 2.04 -0.83
N SER A 31 6.97 1.49 0.25
CA SER A 31 6.51 2.28 1.40
C SER A 31 7.68 2.91 2.16
N GLU A 32 8.78 2.20 2.34
CA GLU A 32 10.02 2.77 2.88
C GLU A 32 10.53 3.95 2.04
N GLU A 33 10.58 3.80 0.71
CA GLU A 33 11.09 4.87 -0.16
C GLU A 33 10.15 6.08 -0.18
N TRP A 34 8.84 5.88 -0.03
CA TRP A 34 7.88 6.96 0.17
C TRP A 34 8.10 7.68 1.50
N LEU A 35 8.30 6.95 2.60
CA LEU A 35 8.62 7.55 3.90
C LEU A 35 9.91 8.37 3.83
N LYS A 36 10.99 7.79 3.29
CA LYS A 36 12.28 8.47 3.14
C LYS A 36 12.15 9.74 2.29
N ARG A 37 11.38 9.69 1.19
CA ARG A 37 11.14 10.87 0.35
C ARG A 37 10.31 11.93 1.07
N MET A 38 9.27 11.52 1.80
CA MET A 38 8.44 12.42 2.59
C MET A 38 9.28 13.15 3.64
N ASP A 39 10.08 12.42 4.41
CA ASP A 39 10.92 12.98 5.46
C ASP A 39 11.96 13.97 4.90
N ARG A 40 12.57 13.66 3.75
CA ARG A 40 13.47 14.60 3.03
C ARG A 40 12.77 15.85 2.49
N SER A 41 11.46 15.81 2.29
CA SER A 41 10.67 16.88 1.68
C SER A 41 9.68 17.54 2.64
N LEU A 42 9.86 17.40 3.96
CA LEU A 42 8.93 17.94 4.96
C LEU A 42 8.66 19.44 4.78
N ALA A 43 9.68 20.23 4.42
CA ALA A 43 9.54 21.66 4.20
C ALA A 43 8.57 22.00 3.06
N SER A 44 8.60 21.24 1.96
CA SER A 44 7.69 21.43 0.83
C SER A 44 6.33 20.76 1.03
N ILE A 45 6.26 19.70 1.84
CA ILE A 45 5.01 18.99 2.16
C ILE A 45 4.17 19.75 3.17
N LYS A 46 4.78 20.44 4.14
CA LYS A 46 4.06 21.22 5.14
C LYS A 46 3.00 22.16 4.55
N PRO A 47 3.29 23.04 3.58
CA PRO A 47 2.26 23.92 3.00
C PRO A 47 1.15 23.15 2.29
N ILE A 48 1.44 21.99 1.70
CA ILE A 48 0.43 21.11 1.07
C ILE A 48 -0.50 20.52 2.14
N MET A 49 0.05 20.09 3.27
CA MET A 49 -0.75 19.57 4.38
C MET A 49 -1.63 20.67 4.99
N GLU A 50 -1.09 21.87 5.17
CA GLU A 50 -1.85 23.02 5.68
C GLU A 50 -2.98 23.43 4.73
N SER A 51 -2.74 23.45 3.42
CA SER A 51 -3.77 23.82 2.44
C SER A 51 -4.84 22.74 2.26
N THR A 52 -4.47 21.47 2.41
CA THR A 52 -5.39 20.34 2.23
C THR A 52 -6.23 20.05 3.47
N TYR A 53 -5.62 20.09 4.65
CA TYR A 53 -6.24 19.62 5.89
C TYR A 53 -6.47 20.71 6.94
N GLY A 54 -5.98 21.93 6.70
CA GLY A 54 -6.01 23.02 7.66
C GLY A 54 -4.75 23.08 8.52
N LYS A 55 -4.36 24.29 8.94
CA LYS A 55 -3.12 24.54 9.70
C LYS A 55 -3.09 23.80 11.04
N ASP A 56 -4.24 23.70 11.69
CA ASP A 56 -4.43 23.02 12.97
C ASP A 56 -4.34 21.48 12.85
N GLN A 57 -4.58 20.92 11.66
CA GLN A 57 -4.51 19.47 11.41
C GLN A 57 -3.27 19.03 10.64
N ALA A 58 -2.47 19.96 10.09
CA ALA A 58 -1.35 19.65 9.21
C ALA A 58 -0.34 18.69 9.84
N VAL A 59 -0.02 18.88 11.12
CA VAL A 59 0.90 17.99 11.87
C VAL A 59 0.29 16.59 12.01
N LYS A 60 -0.98 16.50 12.41
CA LYS A 60 -1.70 15.23 12.57
C LYS A 60 -1.68 14.42 11.28
N TRP A 61 -2.01 15.03 10.14
CA TRP A 61 -2.03 14.35 8.86
C TRP A 61 -0.63 14.00 8.35
N THR A 62 0.38 14.84 8.61
CA THR A 62 1.78 14.49 8.34
C THR A 62 2.17 13.22 9.10
N VAL A 63 1.83 13.13 10.38
CA VAL A 63 2.11 11.94 11.19
C VAL A 63 1.33 10.73 10.69
N TYR A 64 0.05 10.88 10.33
CA TYR A 64 -0.76 9.78 9.80
C TYR A 64 -0.17 9.17 8.53
N TRP A 65 0.27 10.00 7.59
CA TRP A 65 0.95 9.50 6.39
C TRP A 65 2.26 8.78 6.70
N ARG A 66 3.08 9.32 7.61
CA ARG A 66 4.30 8.64 8.06
C ARG A 66 3.99 7.30 8.71
N THR A 67 3.04 7.27 9.65
CA THR A 67 2.60 6.04 10.33
C THR A 67 2.06 5.02 9.34
N PHE A 68 1.30 5.45 8.33
CA PHE A 68 0.83 4.57 7.26
C PHE A 68 1.99 3.92 6.51
N PHE A 69 2.98 4.70 6.05
CA PHE A 69 4.13 4.14 5.34
C PHE A 69 4.95 3.19 6.20
N ILE A 70 5.17 3.52 7.48
CA ILE A 70 5.85 2.64 8.44
C ILE A 70 5.09 1.33 8.61
N ALA A 71 3.77 1.42 8.90
CA ALA A 71 2.95 0.24 9.14
C ALA A 71 2.90 -0.68 7.91
N VAL A 72 2.79 -0.13 6.70
CA VAL A 72 2.80 -0.92 5.45
C VAL A 72 4.18 -1.54 5.21
N ALA A 73 5.27 -0.80 5.45
CA ALA A 73 6.62 -1.34 5.31
C ALA A 73 6.86 -2.56 6.20
N GLU A 74 6.53 -2.46 7.49
CA GLU A 74 6.71 -3.54 8.45
C GLU A 74 5.78 -4.73 8.15
N LEU A 75 4.49 -4.46 7.88
CA LEU A 75 3.50 -5.50 7.60
C LEU A 75 3.91 -6.33 6.38
N PHE A 76 4.22 -5.68 5.26
CA PHE A 76 4.58 -6.38 4.02
C PHE A 76 6.02 -6.93 4.02
N GLY A 77 6.90 -6.43 4.89
CA GLY A 77 8.25 -6.96 5.08
C GLY A 77 8.30 -8.20 5.97
N TYR A 78 7.24 -8.42 6.76
CA TYR A 78 7.18 -9.49 7.76
C TYR A 78 7.37 -10.89 7.14
N ASN A 79 8.06 -11.76 7.89
CA ASN A 79 8.42 -13.12 7.48
C ASN A 79 9.00 -13.16 6.04
N ASN A 80 9.97 -12.29 5.75
CA ASN A 80 10.62 -12.22 4.44
C ASN A 80 9.66 -11.86 3.28
N GLY A 81 8.51 -11.24 3.58
CA GLY A 81 7.48 -10.85 2.62
C GLY A 81 6.54 -11.98 2.19
N GLU A 82 6.47 -13.07 2.96
CA GLU A 82 5.70 -14.27 2.61
C GLU A 82 4.30 -14.34 3.28
N GLU A 83 3.96 -13.42 4.20
CA GLU A 83 2.61 -13.37 4.81
C GLU A 83 1.66 -12.42 4.06
N TRP A 84 2.07 -11.17 3.85
CA TRP A 84 1.30 -10.17 3.11
C TRP A 84 1.97 -9.88 1.76
N MET A 85 1.18 -9.93 0.69
CA MET A 85 1.68 -9.91 -0.69
C MET A 85 0.67 -9.26 -1.63
N VAL A 86 1.07 -9.04 -2.89
CA VAL A 86 0.18 -8.52 -3.93
C VAL A 86 -0.27 -9.68 -4.82
N ALA A 87 -1.58 -9.90 -4.91
CA ALA A 87 -2.18 -10.85 -5.82
C ALA A 87 -2.68 -10.14 -7.09
N LEU A 88 -2.21 -10.59 -8.24
CA LEU A 88 -2.59 -10.06 -9.56
C LEU A 88 -3.44 -11.11 -10.28
N PHE A 89 -4.62 -10.71 -10.75
CA PHE A 89 -5.54 -11.59 -11.45
C PHE A 89 -5.80 -11.07 -12.86
N LEU A 90 -5.70 -11.95 -13.85
CA LEU A 90 -6.21 -11.70 -15.18
C LEU A 90 -7.53 -12.46 -15.34
N PHE A 91 -8.59 -11.73 -15.69
CA PHE A 91 -9.91 -12.31 -15.95
C PHE A 91 -10.31 -12.15 -17.41
N LYS A 92 -11.13 -13.06 -17.90
CA LYS A 92 -11.93 -12.88 -19.13
C LYS A 92 -13.41 -12.85 -18.77
N LYS A 93 -14.22 -12.21 -19.62
CA LYS A 93 -15.67 -12.31 -19.53
C LYS A 93 -16.09 -13.78 -19.76
N LYS A 94 -17.09 -14.23 -19.01
CA LYS A 94 -17.71 -15.54 -19.20
C LYS A 94 -18.63 -15.55 -20.41
#